data_AF-A0A397EXH3-F1
#
_entry.id   AF-A0A397EXH3-F1
#
_cell.length_a   1.000
_cell.length_b   1.000
_cell.length_c   1.000
_cell.angle_alpha   90.00
_cell.angle_beta   90.00
_cell.angle_gamma   90.00
#
_symmetry.space_group_name_H-M   'P 1'
#
loop_
_entity.id
_entity.type
_entity.pdbx_description
1 polymer ?
#
loop_
_entity_poly.entity_id
_entity_poly.type
_entity_poly.pdbx_seq_one_letter_code
_entity_poly.pdbx_strand_id
1 'polypeptide(L)'
;MGMAVVRLLHEDGVQLISKDVCDEVEAWMTVLMTGMEVHGAGEGWLQVVLPLLLRLSQPTTTGRMLISIATMFSGSFKAAVGRMGEDMRSALQTALRQALVDKTAAAAAAPTTSMSLDFSRYG
;
A
#
# COMPACT_ATOMS: atom_id res chain seq x y z
N MET A 1 21.30 -6.69 3.26
CA MET A 1 19.85 -6.43 3.15
C MET A 1 19.49 -4.98 2.75
N GLY A 2 20.38 -4.20 2.12
CA GLY A 2 20.09 -2.82 1.65
C GLY A 2 19.97 -2.65 0.13
N MET A 3 20.21 -3.71 -0.65
CA MET A 3 20.33 -3.64 -2.12
C MET A 3 18.97 -3.48 -2.83
N ALA A 4 17.86 -3.93 -2.24
CA ALA A 4 16.53 -3.84 -2.85
C ALA A 4 16.03 -2.38 -2.92
N VAL A 5 16.24 -1.61 -1.85
CA VAL A 5 15.88 -0.18 -1.78
C VAL A 5 16.76 0.66 -2.71
N VAL A 6 18.04 0.32 -2.84
CA VAL A 6 18.96 0.99 -3.78
C VAL A 6 18.58 0.70 -5.23
N ARG A 7 18.16 -0.53 -5.55
CA ARG A 7 17.67 -0.89 -6.91
C ARG A 7 16.37 -0.18 -7.28
N LEU A 8 15.47 0.05 -6.31
CA LEU A 8 14.23 0.83 -6.50
C LEU A 8 14.48 2.29 -6.90
N LEU A 9 15.62 2.87 -6.52
CA LEU A 9 15.94 4.29 -6.72
C LEU A 9 16.81 4.56 -7.95
N HIS A 10 17.39 3.53 -8.59
CA HIS A 10 18.53 3.70 -9.50
C HIS A 10 18.31 3.23 -10.95
N GLU A 11 17.16 2.62 -11.32
CA GLU A 11 16.94 2.20 -12.72
C GLU A 11 15.81 2.97 -13.42
N ASP A 12 16.23 3.79 -14.40
CA ASP A 12 15.47 4.49 -15.45
C ASP A 12 14.71 3.55 -16.41
N GLY A 13 14.22 2.42 -15.92
CA GLY A 13 13.51 1.43 -16.71
C GLY A 13 12.73 0.53 -15.79
N VAL A 14 11.51 0.96 -15.43
CA VAL A 14 10.58 0.23 -14.57
C VAL A 14 10.17 -1.08 -15.27
N GLN A 15 11.05 -2.07 -15.23
CA GLN A 15 10.66 -3.46 -15.31
C GLN A 15 9.87 -3.73 -14.03
N LEU A 16 8.68 -4.33 -14.19
CA LEU A 16 7.78 -4.73 -13.13
C LEU A 16 8.55 -5.24 -11.90
N ILE A 17 8.61 -4.42 -10.85
CA ILE A 17 9.15 -4.82 -9.55
C ILE A 17 8.38 -6.06 -9.11
N SER A 18 9.10 -7.14 -8.77
CA SER A 18 8.48 -8.38 -8.32
C SER A 18 7.59 -8.10 -7.12
N LYS A 19 6.42 -8.75 -7.09
CA LYS A 19 5.47 -8.67 -5.97
C LYS A 19 6.15 -8.91 -4.61
N ASP A 20 7.12 -9.83 -4.56
CA ASP A 20 7.85 -10.15 -3.34
C ASP A 20 8.66 -8.96 -2.80
N VAL A 21 9.25 -8.15 -3.68
CA VAL A 21 10.02 -6.95 -3.30
C VAL A 21 9.06 -5.87 -2.78
N CYS A 22 7.89 -5.74 -3.39
CA CYS A 22 6.85 -4.82 -2.91
C CYS A 22 6.30 -5.25 -1.55
N ASP A 23 6.06 -6.55 -1.35
CA ASP A 23 5.60 -7.12 -0.08
C ASP A 23 6.67 -6.91 1.02
N GLU A 24 7.96 -7.06 0.68
CA GLU A 24 9.07 -6.77 1.58
C GLU A 24 9.12 -5.28 1.95
N VAL A 25 9.02 -4.37 0.97
CA VAL A 25 8.98 -2.91 1.23
C VAL A 25 7.78 -2.54 2.10
N GLU A 26 6.60 -3.11 1.86
CA GLU A 26 5.41 -2.87 2.67
C GLU A 26 5.61 -3.32 4.12
N ALA A 27 6.26 -4.48 4.33
CA ALA A 27 6.60 -4.97 5.66
C ALA A 27 7.59 -4.02 6.37
N TRP A 28 8.64 -3.56 5.68
CA TRP A 28 9.59 -2.59 6.24
C TRP A 28 8.93 -1.27 6.60
N MET A 29 8.08 -0.74 5.71
CA MET A 29 7.34 0.49 5.96
C MET A 29 6.40 0.34 7.16
N THR A 30 5.73 -0.81 7.30
CA THR A 30 4.87 -1.08 8.46
C THR A 30 5.67 -1.10 9.76
N VAL A 31 6.80 -1.80 9.80
CA VAL A 31 7.68 -1.87 10.99
C VAL A 31 8.21 -0.48 11.36
N LEU A 32 8.69 0.28 10.38
CA LEU A 32 9.16 1.65 10.57
C LEU A 32 8.03 2.53 11.10
N MET A 33 6.84 2.44 10.51
CA MET A 33 5.68 3.22 10.94
C MET A 33 5.26 2.89 12.36
N THR A 34 5.20 1.60 12.73
CA THR A 34 4.93 1.19 14.12
C THR A 34 5.96 1.77 15.08
N GLY A 35 7.25 1.75 14.71
CA GLY A 35 8.31 2.38 15.50
C GLY A 35 8.13 3.89 15.64
N MET A 36 7.76 4.58 14.55
CA MET A 36 7.55 6.03 14.54
C MET A 36 6.28 6.45 15.30
N GLU A 37 5.21 5.67 15.27
CA GLU A 37 4.00 5.88 16.06
C GLU A 37 4.27 5.82 17.56
N VAL A 38 5.06 4.84 18.00
CA VAL A 38 5.46 4.71 19.42
C VAL A 38 6.19 5.96 19.92
N HIS A 39 6.91 6.66 19.03
CA HIS A 39 7.63 7.91 19.34
C HIS A 39 6.82 9.18 19.00
N GLY A 40 5.55 9.06 18.59
CA GLY A 40 4.70 10.19 18.21
C GLY A 40 5.12 10.91 16.92
N ALA A 41 6.00 10.31 16.11
CA ALA A 41 6.56 10.89 14.89
C ALA A 41 5.90 10.35 13.60
N GLY A 42 4.86 9.52 13.72
CA GLY A 42 4.16 8.90 12.59
C GLY A 42 3.60 9.91 11.59
N GLU A 43 3.01 11.02 12.08
CA GLU A 43 2.48 12.07 11.21
C GLU A 43 3.56 12.68 10.31
N GLY A 44 4.69 13.08 10.90
CA GLY A 44 5.79 13.72 10.16
C GLY A 44 6.42 12.78 9.13
N TRP A 45 6.52 11.49 9.46
CA TRP A 45 7.00 10.49 8.52
C TRP A 45 6.04 10.33 7.32
N LEU A 46 4.72 10.27 7.57
CA LEU A 46 3.72 10.16 6.51
C LEU A 46 3.69 11.38 5.59
N GLN A 47 3.98 12.58 6.11
CA GLN A 47 4.09 13.78 5.27
C GLN A 47 5.22 13.69 4.23
N VAL A 48 6.28 12.94 4.52
CA VAL A 48 7.40 12.71 3.59
C VAL A 48 7.11 11.53 2.66
N VAL A 49 6.53 10.46 3.19
CA VAL A 49 6.34 9.20 2.46
C VAL A 49 5.19 9.24 1.47
N LEU A 50 4.04 9.85 1.83
CA LEU A 50 2.87 9.87 0.96
C LEU A 50 3.12 10.55 -0.41
N PRO A 51 3.82 11.71 -0.49
CA PRO A 51 4.17 12.30 -1.78
C PRO A 51 5.13 11.44 -2.60
N LEU A 52 6.04 10.70 -1.95
CA LEU A 52 6.97 9.80 -2.64
C LEU A 52 6.21 8.60 -3.23
N LEU A 53 5.29 8.01 -2.46
CA LEU A 53 4.42 6.93 -2.94
C LEU A 53 3.59 7.35 -4.17
N LEU A 54 3.04 8.57 -4.15
CA LEU A 54 2.26 9.09 -5.29
C LEU A 54 3.09 9.31 -6.57
N ARG A 55 4.41 9.42 -6.46
CA ARG A 55 5.31 9.57 -7.61
C ARG A 55 5.74 8.23 -8.21
N LEU A 56 5.51 7.10 -7.53
CA LEU A 56 5.85 5.79 -8.04
C LEU A 56 4.88 5.39 -9.17
N SER A 57 5.41 4.98 -10.33
CA SER A 57 4.65 4.56 -11.51
C SER A 57 4.02 3.16 -11.38
N GLN A 58 3.60 2.75 -10.17
CA GLN A 58 2.99 1.44 -9.90
C GLN A 58 1.65 1.58 -9.18
N PRO A 59 0.57 1.91 -9.91
CA PRO A 59 -0.71 2.29 -9.31
C PRO A 59 -1.34 1.20 -8.44
N THR A 60 -1.21 -0.08 -8.81
CA THR A 60 -1.78 -1.22 -8.08
C THR A 60 -1.08 -1.46 -6.74
N THR A 61 0.27 -1.48 -6.75
CA THR A 61 1.10 -1.67 -5.56
C THR A 61 0.99 -0.49 -4.60
N THR A 62 1.15 0.73 -5.13
CA THR A 62 1.02 1.98 -4.36
C THR A 62 -0.36 2.06 -3.74
N GLY A 63 -1.41 1.71 -4.48
CA GLY A 63 -2.77 1.67 -3.99
C GLY A 63 -2.97 0.72 -2.80
N ARG A 64 -2.43 -0.49 -2.88
CA ARG A 64 -2.49 -1.47 -1.79
C ARG A 64 -1.78 -0.95 -0.54
N MET A 65 -0.57 -0.40 -0.70
CA MET A 65 0.20 0.19 0.41
C MET A 65 -0.52 1.37 1.05
N LEU A 66 -1.11 2.27 0.26
CA LEU A 66 -1.88 3.40 0.76
C LEU A 66 -3.09 2.95 1.58
N ILE A 67 -3.82 1.93 1.12
CA ILE A 67 -4.94 1.35 1.88
C ILE A 67 -4.44 0.73 3.19
N SER A 68 -3.36 -0.07 3.13
CA SER A 68 -2.77 -0.72 4.29
C SER A 68 -2.40 0.29 5.37
N ILE A 69 -1.65 1.35 5.01
CA ILE A 69 -1.25 2.43 5.91
C ILE A 69 -2.46 3.19 6.45
N ALA A 70 -3.42 3.55 5.60
CA ALA A 70 -4.62 4.29 6.02
C ALA A 70 -5.49 3.47 6.99
N THR A 71 -5.51 2.14 6.86
CA THR A 71 -6.27 1.25 7.75
C THR A 71 -5.57 1.00 9.09
N MET A 72 -4.26 0.73 9.07
CA MET A 72 -3.51 0.43 10.31
C MET A 72 -3.19 1.68 11.13
N PHE A 73 -2.92 2.82 10.47
CA PHE A 73 -2.43 4.05 11.11
C PHE A 73 -3.36 5.24 10.82
N SER A 74 -4.67 5.01 10.91
CA SER A 74 -5.72 5.97 10.50
C SER A 74 -5.61 7.35 11.16
N GLY A 75 -5.22 7.41 12.44
CA GLY A 75 -5.07 8.66 13.18
C GLY A 75 -3.98 9.56 12.58
N SER A 76 -2.74 9.06 12.52
CA SER A 76 -1.61 9.79 11.96
C SER A 76 -1.74 10.03 10.46
N PHE A 77 -2.36 9.10 9.74
CA PHE A 77 -2.69 9.29 8.33
C PHE A 77 -3.62 10.49 8.13
N LYS A 78 -4.71 10.57 8.91
CA LYS A 78 -5.63 11.71 8.85
C LYS A 78 -4.95 13.03 9.22
N ALA A 79 -4.10 13.02 10.25
CA ALA A 79 -3.34 14.19 10.66
C ALA A 79 -2.39 14.67 9.55
N ALA A 80 -1.65 13.74 8.93
CA ALA A 80 -0.74 14.05 7.83
C ALA A 80 -1.48 14.62 6.61
N VAL A 81 -2.59 14.00 6.20
CA VAL A 81 -3.41 14.47 5.06
C VAL A 81 -4.07 15.83 5.35
N GLY A 82 -4.40 16.10 6.62
CA GLY A 82 -4.93 17.39 7.05
C GLY A 82 -3.95 18.56 6.86
N ARG A 83 -2.65 18.30 6.95
CA ARG A 83 -1.59 19.31 6.74
C ARG A 83 -1.07 19.38 5.30
N MET A 84 -1.48 18.47 4.43
CA MET A 84 -1.12 18.51 3.01
C MET A 84 -1.87 19.62 2.27
N GLY A 85 -1.22 20.19 1.26
CA GLY A 85 -1.84 21.11 0.30
C GLY A 85 -3.00 20.45 -0.46
N GLU A 86 -3.93 21.28 -0.94
CA GLU A 86 -5.18 20.84 -1.56
C GLU A 86 -4.97 19.93 -2.77
N ASP A 87 -4.00 20.27 -3.63
CA ASP A 87 -3.65 19.47 -4.81
C ASP A 87 -3.17 18.06 -4.45
N MET A 88 -2.29 17.96 -3.45
CA MET A 88 -1.75 16.68 -2.97
C MET A 88 -2.82 15.83 -2.32
N ARG A 89 -3.71 16.47 -1.54
CA ARG A 89 -4.85 15.81 -0.91
C ARG A 89 -5.81 15.26 -1.97
N SER A 90 -6.09 16.03 -3.02
CA SER A 90 -6.93 15.61 -4.15
C SER A 90 -6.32 14.43 -4.91
N ALA A 91 -5.01 14.49 -5.19
CA ALA A 91 -4.28 13.39 -5.82
C ALA A 91 -4.32 12.11 -4.98
N LEU A 92 -4.10 12.23 -3.66
CA LEU A 92 -4.17 11.10 -2.72
C LEU A 92 -5.58 10.48 -2.65
N GLN A 93 -6.62 11.32 -2.59
CA GLN A 93 -8.02 10.85 -2.59
C GLN A 93 -8.36 10.12 -3.89
N THR A 94 -7.90 10.64 -5.02
CA THR A 94 -8.09 10.00 -6.34
C THR A 94 -7.38 8.66 -6.39
N ALA A 95 -6.11 8.61 -5.96
CA ALA A 95 -5.33 7.37 -5.90
C ALA A 95 -5.97 6.32 -4.97
N LEU A 96 -6.45 6.73 -3.79
CA LEU A 96 -7.14 5.85 -2.85
C LEU A 96 -8.47 5.32 -3.42
N ARG A 97 -9.26 6.16 -4.07
CA ARG A 97 -10.51 5.72 -4.72
C ARG A 97 -10.23 4.71 -5.81
N GLN A 98 -9.24 4.98 -6.66
CA GLN A 98 -8.84 4.05 -7.71
C GLN A 98 -8.34 2.72 -7.11
N ALA A 99 -7.48 2.78 -6.10
CA ALA A 99 -6.97 1.60 -5.40
C ALA A 99 -8.09 0.76 -4.77
N LEU A 100 -9.11 1.41 -4.20
CA LEU A 100 -10.27 0.72 -3.62
C LEU A 100 -11.11 0.03 -4.69
N VAL A 101 -11.33 0.69 -5.84
CA VAL A 101 -12.02 0.11 -7.00
C VAL A 101 -11.25 -1.09 -7.57
N ASP A 102 -9.94 -0.96 -7.71
CA ASP A 102 -9.08 -2.04 -8.20
C ASP A 102 -9.05 -3.22 -7.21
N LYS A 103 -9.06 -2.95 -5.90
CA LYS A 103 -9.13 -3.98 -4.86
C LYS A 103 -10.47 -4.73 -4.91
N THR A 104 -11.60 -4.05 -5.08
CA THR A 104 -12.91 -4.71 -5.22
C THR A 104 -13.02 -5.48 -6.54
N ALA A 105 -12.47 -4.95 -7.64
CA ALA A 105 -12.42 -5.66 -8.92
C ALA A 105 -11.57 -6.94 -8.84
N ALA A 106 -10.40 -6.87 -8.19
CA ALA A 106 -9.55 -8.04 -7.96
C ALA A 106 -10.20 -9.07 -7.02
N ALA A 107 -10.96 -8.63 -6.01
CA ALA A 107 -11.73 -9.52 -5.14
C ALA A 107 -12.90 -10.20 -5.87
N ALA A 108 -13.53 -9.52 -6.83
CA ALA A 108 -14.61 -10.07 -7.66
C ALA A 108 -14.10 -11.05 -8.74
N ALA A 109 -12.85 -10.89 -9.17
CA ALA A 109 -12.18 -11.80 -10.12
C ALA A 109 -11.52 -13.02 -9.45
N ALA A 110 -11.56 -13.12 -8.11
CA ALA A 110 -11.10 -14.32 -7.42
C ALA A 110 -11.98 -15.50 -7.86
N PRO A 111 -11.39 -16.62 -8.32
CA PRO A 111 -12.17 -17.78 -8.70
C PRO A 111 -12.91 -18.25 -7.45
N THR A 112 -14.23 -18.18 -7.49
CA THR A 112 -15.09 -19.00 -6.63
C THR A 112 -14.77 -20.44 -6.98
N THR A 113 -13.77 -20.99 -6.30
CA THR A 113 -13.62 -22.43 -6.17
C THR A 113 -14.86 -22.87 -5.42
N SER A 114 -15.91 -23.18 -6.18
CA SER A 114 -17.00 -24.03 -5.77
C SER A 114 -16.38 -25.36 -5.39
N MET A 115 -15.87 -25.42 -4.16
CA MET A 115 -15.43 -26.65 -3.54
C MET A 115 -16.71 -27.41 -3.23
N SER A 116 -17.20 -28.15 -4.22
CA SER A 116 -18.24 -29.15 -4.01
C SER A 116 -17.65 -30.20 -3.06
N LEU A 117 -17.90 -30.01 -1.77
CA LEU A 117 -17.67 -31.02 -0.74
C LEU A 117 -18.64 -32.16 -1.02
N ASP A 118 -18.15 -33.18 -1.72
CA ASP A 118 -18.89 -34.41 -1.98
C ASP A 118 -18.93 -35.23 -0.68
N PHE A 119 -20.09 -35.22 -0.02
CA PHE A 119 -20.32 -35.98 1.21
C PHE A 119 -20.60 -37.47 0.94
N SER A 120 -20.41 -37.99 -0.27
CA SER A 120 -20.63 -39.41 -0.61
C SER A 120 -19.67 -40.41 0.07
N ARG A 121 -18.82 -39.97 1.01
CA ARG A 121 -17.90 -40.83 1.77
C ARG A 121 -18.22 -40.97 3.27
N TYR A 122 -19.24 -40.32 3.78
CA TYR A 122 -19.77 -40.59 5.13
C TYR A 122 -21.11 -41.34 5.01
N GLY A 123 -21.02 -42.55 4.46
CA GLY A 123 -22.07 -43.58 4.59
C GLY A 123 -21.91 -44.33 5.91
#